data_AF-A0A455U503-F1
#
_entry.id   AF-A0A455U503-F1
#
_cell.length_a   1.000
_cell.length_b   1.000
_cell.length_c   1.000
_cell.angle_alpha   90.00
_cell.angle_beta   90.00
_cell.angle_gamma   90.00
#
_symmetry.space_group_name_H-M   'P 1'
#
loop_
_entity.id
_entity.type
_entity.pdbx_description
1 polymer ?
#
loop_
_entity_poly.entity_id
_entity_poly.type
_entity_poly.pdbx_seq_one_letter_code
_entity_poly.pdbx_strand_id
1 'polypeptide(L)'
;MHRAAYQGLDEAGIGRGQQHLLRKDIRGDAIHWLDHESAAQRRYLDAMSELQQALNHALFLGLFEYEAHFAHYPPGAFLSASSG
;
A
#
# COMPACT_ATOMS: atom_id res chain seq x y z
N MET A 1 23.66 -12.65 -5.25
CA MET A 1 22.53 -11.83 -4.77
C MET A 1 21.76 -11.31 -5.97
N HIS A 2 20.75 -12.04 -6.45
CA HIS A 2 19.92 -11.62 -7.59
C HIS A 2 18.84 -10.65 -7.09
N ARG A 3 19.11 -9.35 -7.18
CA ARG A 3 18.09 -8.31 -7.04
C ARG A 3 17.32 -8.32 -8.37
N ALA A 4 16.26 -9.11 -8.46
CA ALA A 4 15.32 -8.94 -9.56
C ALA A 4 14.79 -7.51 -9.44
N ALA A 5 15.18 -6.64 -10.38
CA ALA A 5 14.55 -5.34 -10.53
C ALA A 5 13.10 -5.63 -10.93
N TYR A 6 12.20 -5.58 -9.95
CA TYR A 6 10.78 -5.69 -10.22
C TYR A 6 10.39 -4.43 -11.01
N GLN A 7 10.28 -4.56 -12.33
CA GLN A 7 9.93 -3.43 -13.19
C GLN A 7 8.60 -2.85 -12.71
N GLY A 8 8.62 -1.60 -12.23
CA GLY A 8 7.45 -0.88 -11.73
C GLY A 8 7.22 -0.90 -10.22
N LEU A 9 8.02 -1.58 -9.41
CA LEU A 9 7.90 -1.61 -7.94
C LEU A 9 9.05 -0.85 -7.26
N ASP A 10 8.73 0.00 -6.29
CA ASP A 10 9.67 0.79 -5.48
C ASP A 10 9.83 0.21 -4.07
N GLU A 11 11.01 0.33 -3.46
CA GLU A 11 11.19 -0.11 -2.06
C GLU A 11 10.29 0.70 -1.11
N ALA A 12 9.51 0.02 -0.28
CA ALA A 12 8.61 0.68 0.65
C ALA A 12 9.40 1.42 1.74
N GLY A 13 9.05 2.68 1.98
CA GLY A 13 9.55 3.44 3.13
C GLY A 13 8.51 3.61 4.23
N ILE A 14 8.99 4.15 5.35
CA ILE A 14 8.18 4.52 6.51
C ILE A 14 8.33 6.02 6.79
N GLY A 15 7.33 6.62 7.43
CA GLY A 15 7.30 8.07 7.70
C GLY A 15 6.68 8.88 6.56
N ARG A 16 6.51 10.20 6.77
CA ARG A 16 5.86 11.12 5.83
C ARG A 16 6.77 12.30 5.50
N GLY A 17 6.64 12.84 4.28
CA GLY A 17 7.39 14.02 3.84
C GLY A 17 8.91 13.85 3.98
N GLN A 18 9.58 14.82 4.62
CA GLN A 18 11.04 14.80 4.82
C GLN A 18 11.52 13.69 5.79
N GLN A 19 10.61 13.06 6.53
CA GLN A 19 10.93 11.95 7.43
C GLN A 19 10.74 10.58 6.78
N HIS A 20 10.60 10.53 5.46
CA HIS A 20 10.50 9.27 4.72
C HIS A 20 11.86 8.54 4.72
N LEU A 21 11.89 7.33 5.31
CA LEU A 21 13.09 6.53 5.49
C LEU A 21 12.88 5.10 4.98
N LEU A 22 13.89 4.55 4.31
CA LEU A 22 13.93 3.12 3.95
C LEU A 22 14.51 2.31 5.12
N ARG A 23 13.65 1.61 5.86
CA ARG A 23 14.00 0.79 7.04
C ARG A 23 13.57 -0.66 6.83
N LYS A 24 14.45 -1.45 6.20
CA LYS A 24 14.19 -2.86 5.85
C LYS A 24 14.02 -3.80 7.04
N ASP A 25 14.50 -3.39 8.21
CA ASP A 25 14.28 -4.06 9.49
C ASP A 25 12.85 -3.87 10.02
N ILE A 26 12.09 -2.91 9.48
CA ILE A 26 10.70 -2.63 9.84
C ILE A 26 9.76 -3.07 8.71
N ARG A 27 10.07 -2.70 7.45
CA ARG A 27 9.24 -2.98 6.28
C ARG A 27 10.11 -3.36 5.08
N GLY A 28 9.98 -4.61 4.62
CA GLY A 28 10.85 -5.21 3.60
C GLY A 28 10.21 -5.45 2.21
N ASP A 29 8.99 -4.99 1.97
CA ASP A 29 8.31 -5.10 0.67
C ASP A 29 8.73 -4.03 -0.34
N ALA A 30 8.47 -4.32 -1.61
CA ALA A 30 8.40 -3.33 -2.66
C ALA A 30 6.94 -3.07 -3.02
N ILE A 31 6.58 -1.81 -3.30
CA ILE A 31 5.22 -1.36 -3.56
C ILE A 31 5.06 -0.67 -4.90
N HIS A 32 3.83 -0.66 -5.40
CA HIS A 32 3.42 0.13 -6.56
C HIS A 32 2.01 0.63 -6.28
N TRP A 33 1.84 1.95 -6.29
CA TRP A 33 0.55 2.58 -6.02
C TRP A 33 -0.46 2.26 -7.13
N LEU A 34 -1.70 2.03 -6.75
CA LEU A 34 -2.79 1.86 -7.72
C LEU A 34 -3.22 3.26 -8.21
N ASP A 35 -3.37 3.40 -9.52
CA ASP A 35 -3.60 4.68 -10.20
C ASP A 35 -4.62 4.57 -11.35
N HIS A 36 -5.43 3.51 -11.32
CA HIS A 36 -6.46 3.21 -12.32
C HIS A 36 -5.93 2.82 -13.71
N GLU A 37 -4.64 2.52 -13.88
CA GLU A 37 -4.09 2.14 -15.19
C GLU A 37 -4.77 0.91 -15.80
N SER A 38 -4.98 -0.15 -15.01
CA SER A 38 -5.57 -1.40 -15.49
C SER A 38 -7.05 -1.55 -15.19
N ALA A 39 -7.76 -2.36 -15.98
CA ALA A 39 -9.16 -2.68 -15.73
C ALA A 39 -9.38 -3.38 -14.38
N ALA A 40 -8.40 -4.16 -13.92
CA ALA A 40 -8.47 -4.81 -12.62
C ALA A 40 -8.30 -3.79 -11.48
N GLN A 41 -7.36 -2.85 -11.61
CA GLN A 41 -7.20 -1.77 -10.63
C GLN A 41 -8.49 -0.93 -10.53
N ARG A 42 -9.08 -0.52 -11.65
CA ARG A 42 -10.33 0.26 -11.67
C ARG A 42 -11.44 -0.46 -10.92
N ARG A 43 -11.71 -1.73 -11.28
CA ARG A 43 -12.76 -2.53 -10.62
C ARG A 43 -12.52 -2.68 -9.11
N TYR A 44 -11.26 -2.83 -8.68
CA TYR A 44 -10.93 -2.91 -7.27
C TYR A 44 -11.18 -1.58 -6.55
N LEU A 45 -10.71 -0.47 -7.11
CA LEU A 45 -10.87 0.85 -6.52
C LEU A 45 -12.34 1.28 -6.48
N ASP A 46 -13.14 0.93 -7.49
CA ASP A 46 -14.59 1.15 -7.51
C ASP A 46 -15.27 0.39 -6.35
N ALA A 47 -14.94 -0.89 -6.17
CA ALA A 47 -15.47 -1.70 -5.08
C ALA A 47 -15.08 -1.15 -3.69
N MET A 48 -13.87 -0.62 -3.54
CA MET A 48 -13.43 0.02 -2.29
C MET A 48 -14.10 1.37 -2.05
N SER A 49 -14.46 2.11 -3.11
CA SER A 49 -15.27 3.33 -3.00
C SER A 49 -16.69 3.02 -2.50
N GLU A 50 -17.32 1.98 -3.04
CA GLU A 50 -18.63 1.52 -2.57
C GLU A 50 -18.58 1.11 -1.08
N LEU A 51 -17.52 0.39 -0.68
CA LEU A 51 -17.31 0.02 0.73
C LEU A 51 -17.11 1.25 1.62
N GLN A 52 -16.32 2.24 1.19
CA GLN A 52 -16.12 3.50 1.93
C GLN A 52 -17.46 4.20 2.20
N GLN A 53 -18.33 4.29 1.20
CA GLN A 53 -19.67 4.89 1.33
C GLN A 53 -20.55 4.08 2.29
N ALA A 54 -20.54 2.75 2.19
CA ALA A 54 -21.32 1.88 3.07
C ALA A 54 -20.87 2.04 4.54
N LEU A 55 -19.56 2.08 4.79
CA LEU A 55 -19.01 2.29 6.13
C LEU A 55 -19.34 3.68 6.68
N ASN A 56 -19.26 4.71 5.85
CA ASN A 56 -19.65 6.06 6.26
C ASN A 56 -21.12 6.14 6.66
N HIS A 57 -22.00 5.48 5.91
CA HIS A 57 -23.43 5.49 6.21
C HIS A 57 -23.76 4.66 7.45
N ALA A 58 -23.18 3.46 7.58
CA ALA A 58 -23.48 2.55 8.68
C ALA A 58 -22.87 2.99 10.02
N LEU A 59 -21.70 3.63 9.98
CA LEU A 59 -20.86 3.86 11.16
C LEU A 59 -20.49 5.32 11.38
N PHE A 60 -20.95 6.25 10.52
CA PHE A 60 -20.69 7.69 10.62
C PHE A 60 -19.20 8.06 10.71
N LEU A 61 -18.33 7.32 10.00
CA LEU A 61 -16.87 7.44 10.13
C LEU A 61 -16.26 8.67 9.45
N GLY A 62 -16.90 9.24 8.43
CA GLY A 62 -16.37 10.38 7.69
C GLY A 62 -15.06 10.05 6.95
N LEU A 63 -14.97 8.90 6.30
CA LEU A 63 -13.87 8.54 5.40
C LEU A 63 -13.99 9.31 4.08
N PHE A 64 -12.91 9.98 3.66
CA PHE A 64 -12.93 10.84 2.46
C PHE A 64 -12.05 10.32 1.32
N GLU A 65 -10.88 9.79 1.66
CA GLU A 65 -9.90 9.33 0.70
C GLU A 65 -9.60 7.84 0.92
N TYR A 66 -9.24 7.17 -0.16
CA TYR A 66 -8.81 5.78 -0.14
C TYR A 66 -7.61 5.64 -1.07
N GLU A 67 -6.52 5.12 -0.52
CA GLU A 67 -5.29 4.84 -1.26
C GLU A 67 -4.92 3.37 -1.08
N ALA A 68 -4.40 2.75 -2.13
CA ALA A 68 -3.97 1.35 -2.12
C ALA A 68 -2.72 1.16 -2.97
N HIS A 69 -1.92 0.15 -2.64
CA HIS A 69 -0.73 -0.23 -3.40
C HIS A 69 -0.62 -1.76 -3.47
N PHE A 70 0.03 -2.28 -4.50
CA PHE A 70 0.56 -3.64 -4.47
C PHE A 70 1.69 -3.73 -3.45
N ALA A 71 1.88 -4.90 -2.85
CA ALA A 71 2.99 -5.17 -1.95
C ALA A 71 3.61 -6.53 -2.30
N HIS A 72 4.89 -6.53 -2.64
CA HIS A 72 5.63 -7.73 -2.97
C HIS A 72 6.71 -8.00 -1.92
N TYR A 73 6.54 -9.10 -1.17
CA TYR A 73 7.50 -9.54 -0.17
C TYR A 73 8.43 -10.60 -0.79
N PRO A 74 9.71 -10.28 -1.02
CA PRO A 74 10.66 -11.32 -1.42
C PRO A 74 10.81 -12.36 -0.29
N PRO A 75 11.23 -13.60 -0.60
CA PRO A 75 11.43 -14.63 0.42
C PRO A 75 12.28 -14.12 1.59
N GLY A 76 11.77 -14.27 2.81
CA GLY A 76 12.43 -13.80 4.04
C GLY A 76 12.14 -12.35 4.43
N ALA A 77 11.45 -11.56 3.60
CA ALA A 77 10.95 -10.25 3.98
C ALA A 77 9.67 -10.37 4.82
N PHE A 78 9.47 -9.40 5.72
CA PHE A 78 8.30 -9.31 6.58
C PHE A 78 7.94 -7.85 6.83
N LEU A 79 6.72 -7.63 7.32
CA LEU A 79 6.28 -6.37 7.90
C LEU A 79 6.24 -6.57 9.42
N SER A 80 7.08 -5.85 10.15
CA SER A 80 7.04 -5.85 11.62
C SER A 80 6.12 -4.75 12.10
N ALA A 81 5.17 -5.08 12.97
CA ALA A 81 4.47 -4.07 13.76
C ALA A 81 5.46 -3.58 14.81
N SER A 82 5.96 -2.36 14.67
CA SER A 82 6.76 -1.73 15.73
C SER A 82 5.87 -1.55 16.96
N SER A 83 6.03 -2.42 17.94
CA SER A 83 5.57 -2.17 19.31
C SER A 83 6.43 -1.05 19.88
N GLY A 84 5.85 0.15 19.98
CA GLY A 84 6.46 1.36 20.56
C GLY A 84 5.47 2.52 20.52
#